data_AF-A0A8T2PBL6-F1
#
_entry.id   AF-A0A8T2PBL6-F1
#
_cell.length_a   1.000
_cell.length_b   1.000
_cell.length_c   1.000
_cell.angle_alpha   90.00
_cell.angle_beta   90.00
_cell.angle_gamma   90.00
#
_symmetry.space_group_name_H-M   'P 1'
#
loop_
_entity.id
_entity.type
_entity.pdbx_description
1 polymer ?
#
loop_
_entity_poly.entity_id
_entity_poly.type
_entity_poly.pdbx_seq_one_letter_code
_entity_poly.pdbx_strand_id
1 'polypeptide(L)'
;DGNDYSEEYEELRFVQKQILIVKLKVEEPYIVFQPSLQQCWELIHRGFMEIIKSAESLPRVESSLFPDIKEHNLTLRTVNPDEDLVADLVNRAMELWKEIASLHITVPLSMFCLDAANLNQDLCNRTRKLKDTLIAFQVDENRELNKGICRRYDEIAETVSKTPENTEELVALNKFLKKSIEVTIHKLKVEIGEASNRLEFLMDFATLP
;
A
#
# COMPACT_ATOMS: atom_id res chain seq x y z
N ASP A 1 46.91 36.51 -8.20
CA ASP A 1 46.37 35.37 -7.42
C ASP A 1 44.88 35.24 -7.64
N GLY A 2 44.47 34.28 -8.48
CA GLY A 2 43.09 34.11 -8.94
C GLY A 2 42.31 33.05 -8.18
N ASN A 3 42.55 32.90 -6.89
CA ASN A 3 41.96 31.83 -6.07
C ASN A 3 41.42 32.35 -4.73
N ASP A 4 40.87 33.56 -4.73
CA ASP A 4 40.20 34.16 -3.57
C ASP A 4 38.69 33.89 -3.65
N TYR A 5 38.32 32.62 -3.43
CA TYR A 5 36.93 32.23 -3.17
C TYR A 5 36.80 31.98 -1.67
N SER A 6 36.16 32.91 -0.97
CA SER A 6 36.01 32.94 0.48
C SER A 6 34.60 32.54 0.96
N GLU A 7 33.72 32.11 0.06
CA GLU A 7 32.37 31.66 0.41
C GLU A 7 32.38 30.17 0.73
N GLU A 8 31.70 29.78 1.82
CA GLU A 8 31.47 28.37 2.14
C GLU A 8 30.72 27.71 0.99
N TYR A 9 31.31 26.65 0.42
CA TYR A 9 30.70 25.89 -0.66
C TYR A 9 29.45 25.16 -0.13
N GLU A 10 28.27 25.67 -0.47
CA GLU A 10 27.00 25.01 -0.16
C GLU A 10 26.82 23.75 -1.02
N GLU A 11 27.35 22.60 -0.58
CA GLU A 11 27.26 21.30 -1.27
C GLU A 11 25.82 20.90 -1.68
N LEU A 12 24.81 21.42 -0.98
CA LEU A 12 23.40 21.10 -1.18
C LEU A 12 22.68 22.06 -2.14
N ARG A 13 23.32 23.12 -2.66
CA ARG A 13 22.69 24.07 -3.61
C ARG A 13 22.28 23.41 -4.93
N PHE A 14 22.90 22.28 -5.26
CA PHE A 14 22.67 21.52 -6.49
C PHE A 14 21.99 20.17 -6.23
N VAL A 15 21.36 19.95 -5.07
CA VAL A 15 20.54 18.74 -4.87
C VAL A 15 19.40 18.78 -5.88
N GLN A 16 19.57 17.98 -6.94
CA GLN A 16 18.67 17.93 -8.07
C GLN A 16 17.35 17.33 -7.61
N LYS A 17 16.27 18.11 -7.70
CA LYS A 17 14.92 17.64 -7.41
C LYS A 17 14.61 16.45 -8.33
N GLN A 18 14.15 15.34 -7.76
CA GLN A 18 13.79 14.14 -8.52
C GLN A 18 12.85 14.51 -9.67
N ILE A 19 13.21 14.10 -10.90
CA ILE A 19 12.59 14.61 -12.13
C ILE A 19 11.35 13.80 -12.49
N LEU A 20 11.34 12.49 -12.19
CA LEU A 20 10.23 11.59 -12.53
C LEU A 20 9.63 10.94 -11.28
N ILE A 21 8.30 10.96 -11.17
CA ILE A 21 7.56 10.22 -10.14
C ILE A 21 6.94 8.99 -10.80
N VAL A 22 7.21 7.82 -10.23
CA VAL A 22 6.65 6.54 -10.67
C VAL A 22 5.80 5.99 -9.54
N LYS A 23 4.50 5.85 -9.79
CA LYS A 23 3.53 5.35 -8.82
C LYS A 23 3.46 3.83 -8.88
N LEU A 24 3.27 3.21 -7.72
CA LEU A 24 2.93 1.80 -7.63
C LEU A 24 1.41 1.63 -7.66
N LYS A 25 0.93 0.71 -8.49
CA LYS A 25 -0.48 0.34 -8.61
C LYS A 25 -0.62 -1.17 -8.50
N VAL A 26 -1.68 -1.62 -7.83
CA VAL A 26 -2.04 -3.04 -7.78
C VAL A 26 -2.84 -3.40 -9.02
N GLU A 27 -2.38 -4.38 -9.77
CA GLU A 27 -3.13 -5.08 -10.84
C GLU A 27 -3.03 -6.57 -10.57
N GLU A 28 -4.05 -7.13 -9.91
CA GLU A 28 -3.97 -8.47 -9.36
C GLU A 28 -3.57 -9.54 -10.40
N PRO A 29 -2.64 -10.44 -10.05
CA PRO A 29 -1.99 -10.64 -8.74
C PRO A 29 -0.68 -9.83 -8.53
N TYR A 30 -0.39 -8.84 -9.37
CA TYR A 30 0.91 -8.16 -9.44
C TYR A 30 0.85 -6.68 -9.00
N ILE A 31 2.03 -6.12 -8.71
CA ILE A 31 2.22 -4.68 -8.54
C ILE A 31 2.90 -4.17 -9.80
N VAL A 32 2.35 -3.11 -10.39
CA VAL A 32 2.86 -2.51 -11.63
C VAL A 32 3.30 -1.07 -11.38
N PHE A 33 4.27 -0.62 -12.17
CA PHE A 33 4.74 0.76 -12.20
C PHE A 33 3.87 1.60 -13.13
N GLN A 34 3.50 2.80 -12.68
CA GLN A 34 2.74 3.77 -13.46
C GLN A 34 3.39 5.16 -13.40
N PRO A 35 3.87 5.72 -14.53
CA PRO A 35 3.94 5.09 -15.85
C PRO A 35 4.86 3.84 -15.86
N SER A 36 4.71 2.98 -16.87
CA SER A 36 5.55 1.78 -16.99
C SER A 36 7.02 2.18 -17.18
N LEU A 37 7.94 1.25 -16.92
CA LEU A 37 9.36 1.50 -17.14
C LEU A 37 9.66 1.87 -18.60
N GLN A 38 8.97 1.24 -19.57
CA GLN A 38 9.12 1.61 -20.97
C GLN A 38 8.70 3.06 -21.25
N GLN A 39 7.57 3.49 -20.68
CA GLN A 39 7.10 4.87 -20.80
C GLN A 39 8.07 5.86 -20.14
N CYS A 40 8.69 5.48 -19.02
CA CYS A 40 9.74 6.29 -18.38
C CYS A 40 10.96 6.45 -19.30
N TRP A 41 11.42 5.37 -19.92
CA TRP A 41 12.51 5.41 -20.89
C TRP A 41 12.19 6.31 -22.09
N GLU A 42 11.00 6.19 -22.66
CA GLU A 42 10.56 7.03 -23.78
C GLU A 42 10.60 8.52 -23.43
N LEU A 43 10.26 8.89 -22.19
CA LEU A 43 10.35 10.28 -21.72
C LEU A 43 11.80 10.75 -21.61
N ILE A 44 12.69 9.92 -21.04
CA ILE A 44 14.12 10.23 -20.93
C ILE A 44 14.75 10.36 -22.31
N HIS A 45 14.52 9.38 -23.18
CA HIS A 45 15.04 9.36 -24.55
C HIS A 45 14.59 10.59 -25.33
N ARG A 46 13.29 10.93 -25.27
CA ARG A 46 12.76 12.15 -25.89
C ARG A 46 13.44 13.41 -25.36
N GLY A 47 13.66 13.50 -24.06
CA GLY A 47 14.36 14.63 -23.43
C GLY A 47 15.78 14.80 -23.99
N PHE A 48 16.56 13.71 -24.06
CA PHE A 48 17.89 13.74 -24.66
C PHE A 48 17.87 14.15 -26.13
N MET A 49 16.95 13.60 -26.93
CA MET A 49 16.83 13.96 -28.34
C MET A 49 16.43 15.42 -28.55
N GLU A 50 15.55 15.96 -27.71
CA GLU A 50 15.15 17.37 -27.81
C GLU A 50 16.30 18.30 -27.40
N ILE A 51 17.10 17.94 -26.40
CA ILE A 51 18.32 18.67 -26.02
C ILE A 51 19.29 18.70 -27.20
N ILE A 52 19.56 17.55 -27.82
CA ILE A 52 20.45 17.42 -28.97
C ILE A 52 19.96 18.30 -30.13
N LYS A 53 18.68 18.16 -30.51
CA LYS A 53 18.05 18.93 -31.58
C LYS A 53 18.06 20.43 -31.31
N SER A 54 17.80 20.84 -30.07
CA SER A 54 17.82 22.26 -29.69
C SER A 54 19.22 22.86 -29.84
N ALA A 55 20.26 22.06 -29.57
CA ALA A 55 21.64 22.49 -29.63
C ALA A 55 22.10 22.77 -31.08
N GLU A 56 21.58 22.07 -32.10
CA GLU A 56 21.95 22.23 -33.52
C GLU A 56 21.83 23.65 -34.08
N SER A 57 20.91 24.43 -33.51
CA SER A 57 20.62 25.79 -33.96
C SER A 57 21.38 26.88 -33.20
N LEU A 58 22.24 26.52 -32.24
CA LEU A 58 22.91 27.50 -31.40
C LEU A 58 23.97 28.26 -32.20
N PRO A 59 23.84 29.59 -32.37
CA PRO A 59 24.82 30.37 -33.10
C PRO A 59 26.12 30.46 -32.30
N ARG A 60 27.24 30.41 -33.01
CA ARG A 60 28.54 30.67 -32.43
C ARG A 60 28.63 32.11 -31.87
N VAL A 61 29.37 32.28 -30.77
CA VAL A 61 29.58 33.61 -30.16
C VAL A 61 30.27 34.55 -31.15
N GLU A 62 31.14 34.01 -32.02
CA GLU A 62 31.81 34.73 -33.09
C GLU A 62 30.83 35.36 -34.09
N SER A 63 29.67 34.74 -34.33
CA SER A 63 28.60 35.30 -35.17
C SER A 63 27.96 36.54 -34.53
N SER A 64 28.07 36.72 -33.20
CA SER A 64 27.60 37.93 -32.51
C SER A 64 28.69 39.00 -32.40
N LEU A 65 29.95 38.59 -32.26
CA LEU A 65 31.11 39.48 -32.10
C LEU A 65 31.63 40.06 -33.42
N PHE A 66 31.51 39.33 -34.53
CA PHE A 66 32.06 39.71 -35.84
C PHE A 66 30.94 39.70 -36.90
N PRO A 67 30.34 40.87 -37.22
CA PRO A 67 29.21 40.97 -38.15
C PRO A 67 29.51 40.42 -39.56
N ASP A 68 30.77 40.55 -40.02
CA ASP A 68 31.21 40.12 -41.36
C ASP A 68 31.15 38.60 -41.55
N ILE A 69 31.13 37.83 -40.46
CA ILE A 69 31.11 36.36 -40.47
C ILE A 69 29.67 35.83 -40.35
N LYS A 70 28.68 36.70 -40.07
CA LYS A 70 27.24 36.32 -39.96
C LYS A 70 26.69 35.70 -41.23
N GLU A 71 27.20 36.09 -42.40
CA GLU A 71 26.74 35.59 -43.70
C GLU A 71 26.96 34.07 -43.88
N HIS A 72 27.83 33.47 -43.05
CA HIS A 72 28.17 32.06 -43.12
C HIS A 72 27.33 31.14 -42.22
N ASN A 73 26.32 31.66 -41.49
CA ASN A 73 25.42 30.88 -40.61
C ASN A 73 26.17 29.85 -39.74
N LEU A 74 27.26 30.27 -39.10
CA LEU A 74 28.08 29.38 -38.30
C LEU A 74 27.36 29.04 -36.97
N THR A 75 26.85 27.82 -36.88
CA THR A 75 26.33 27.24 -35.64
C THR A 75 27.44 26.52 -34.87
N LEU A 76 27.23 26.36 -33.56
CA LEU A 76 28.07 25.49 -32.75
C LEU A 76 28.02 24.08 -33.36
N ARG A 77 29.19 23.45 -33.48
CA ARG A 77 29.27 22.03 -33.82
C ARG A 77 28.69 21.27 -32.63
N THR A 78 27.44 20.87 -32.75
CA THR A 78 26.75 20.12 -31.72
C THR A 78 26.77 18.64 -32.03
N VAL A 79 26.65 17.90 -30.94
CA VAL A 79 26.60 16.46 -30.88
C VAL A 79 25.46 15.95 -31.77
N ASN A 80 25.77 15.23 -32.84
CA ASN A 80 24.78 14.66 -33.76
C ASN A 80 24.34 13.26 -33.28
N PRO A 81 23.04 12.90 -33.32
CA PRO A 81 22.55 11.58 -32.91
C PRO A 81 23.24 10.39 -33.58
N ASP A 82 23.73 10.57 -34.81
CA ASP A 82 24.39 9.54 -35.62
C ASP A 82 25.89 9.40 -35.29
N GLU A 83 26.45 10.21 -34.39
CA GLU A 83 27.83 10.05 -33.94
C GLU A 83 27.98 8.80 -33.07
N ASP A 84 29.04 8.01 -33.34
CA ASP A 84 29.33 6.78 -32.60
C ASP A 84 29.35 6.99 -31.09
N LEU A 85 29.87 8.13 -30.60
CA LEU A 85 29.92 8.48 -29.18
C LEU A 85 28.54 8.68 -28.55
N VAL A 86 27.56 9.16 -29.33
CA VAL A 86 26.18 9.39 -28.88
C VAL A 86 25.43 8.08 -28.85
N ALA A 87 25.57 7.29 -29.90
CA ALA A 87 25.05 5.93 -29.94
C ALA A 87 25.58 5.11 -28.73
N ASP A 88 26.88 5.20 -28.44
CA ASP A 88 27.49 4.53 -27.28
C ASP A 88 26.97 5.06 -25.94
N LEU A 89 26.73 6.38 -25.81
CA LEU A 89 26.15 6.96 -24.60
C LEU A 89 24.71 6.50 -24.39
N VAL A 90 23.89 6.51 -25.45
CA VAL A 90 22.49 6.06 -25.41
C VAL A 90 22.43 4.56 -25.10
N ASN A 91 23.30 3.75 -25.70
CA ASN A 91 23.39 2.33 -25.42
C ASN A 91 23.78 2.06 -23.97
N ARG A 92 24.78 2.76 -23.43
CA ARG A 92 25.15 2.65 -22.00
C ARG A 92 24.02 3.07 -21.07
N ALA A 93 23.31 4.14 -21.39
CA ALA A 93 22.12 4.55 -20.63
C ALA A 93 21.01 3.50 -20.69
N MET A 94 20.84 2.83 -21.83
CA MET A 94 19.88 1.74 -22.00
C MET A 94 20.27 0.48 -21.23
N GLU A 95 21.56 0.13 -21.17
CA GLU A 95 22.03 -1.01 -20.36
C GLU A 95 21.89 -0.74 -18.86
N LEU A 96 22.28 0.46 -18.39
CA LEU A 96 22.00 0.88 -17.02
C LEU A 96 20.50 0.86 -16.72
N TRP A 97 19.65 1.27 -17.68
CA TRP A 97 18.21 1.20 -17.56
C TRP A 97 17.71 -0.24 -17.38
N LYS A 98 18.23 -1.19 -18.17
CA LYS A 98 17.89 -2.62 -18.05
C LYS A 98 18.34 -3.19 -16.71
N GLU A 99 19.54 -2.83 -16.24
CA GLU A 99 20.04 -3.25 -14.93
C GLU A 99 19.15 -2.72 -13.80
N ILE A 100 18.80 -1.44 -13.83
CA ILE A 100 17.88 -0.82 -12.86
C ILE A 100 16.50 -1.48 -12.89
N ALA A 101 15.97 -1.76 -14.09
CA ALA A 101 14.70 -2.46 -14.27
C ALA A 101 14.73 -3.91 -13.73
N SER A 102 15.92 -4.53 -13.69
CA SER A 102 16.12 -5.89 -13.17
C SER A 102 16.30 -5.94 -11.64
N LEU A 103 16.77 -4.85 -11.03
CA LEU A 103 17.00 -4.75 -9.59
C LEU A 103 15.67 -4.58 -8.84
N HIS A 104 15.13 -5.70 -8.38
CA HIS A 104 14.01 -5.69 -7.44
C HIS A 104 14.47 -5.08 -6.10
N ILE A 105 13.93 -3.89 -5.81
CA ILE A 105 13.82 -3.24 -4.49
C ILE A 105 14.99 -2.34 -4.09
N THR A 106 14.71 -1.02 -4.17
CA THR A 106 15.33 0.13 -3.49
C THR A 106 16.83 0.33 -3.63
N VAL A 107 17.18 1.18 -4.61
CA VAL A 107 18.34 2.08 -4.54
C VAL A 107 17.79 3.49 -4.81
N PRO A 108 18.21 4.55 -4.09
CA PRO A 108 17.78 5.91 -4.39
C PRO A 108 18.33 6.30 -5.76
N LEU A 109 17.53 6.04 -6.80
CA LEU A 109 17.77 6.46 -8.15
C LEU A 109 17.64 7.98 -8.15
N SER A 110 18.75 8.68 -8.29
CA SER A 110 18.87 10.14 -8.28
C SER A 110 18.00 10.87 -9.32
N MET A 111 17.23 10.14 -10.14
CA MET A 111 16.27 10.65 -11.11
C MET A 111 14.79 10.26 -10.83
N PHE A 112 14.52 9.29 -9.95
CA PHE A 112 13.20 8.68 -9.77
C PHE A 112 12.70 8.69 -8.31
N CYS A 113 11.46 9.11 -8.10
CA CYS A 113 10.73 8.92 -6.86
C CYS A 113 9.72 7.79 -7.02
N LEU A 114 9.79 6.77 -6.15
CA LEU A 114 8.77 5.73 -6.08
C LEU A 114 7.64 6.17 -5.13
N ASP A 115 6.44 6.34 -5.65
CA ASP A 115 5.26 6.69 -4.86
C ASP A 115 4.43 5.43 -4.56
N ALA A 116 4.52 4.97 -3.32
CA ALA A 116 3.78 3.82 -2.79
C ALA A 116 2.50 4.23 -2.03
N ALA A 117 2.11 5.51 -2.00
CA ALA A 117 0.98 5.97 -1.19
C ALA A 117 -0.33 5.23 -1.55
N ASN A 118 -0.58 5.05 -2.85
CA ASN A 118 -1.75 4.33 -3.34
C ASN A 118 -1.72 2.84 -2.97
N LEU A 119 -0.55 2.20 -3.07
CA LEU A 119 -0.36 0.81 -2.66
C LEU A 119 -0.63 0.65 -1.16
N ASN A 120 -0.08 1.54 -0.34
CA ASN A 120 -0.31 1.53 1.11
C ASN A 120 -1.79 1.73 1.45
N GLN A 121 -2.47 2.63 0.74
CA GLN A 121 -3.90 2.86 0.93
C GLN A 121 -4.73 1.62 0.54
N ASP A 122 -4.39 0.95 -0.55
CA ASP A 122 -5.07 -0.29 -0.98
C ASP A 122 -4.89 -1.41 0.04
N LEU A 123 -3.65 -1.60 0.53
CA LEU A 123 -3.37 -2.56 1.60
C LEU A 123 -4.16 -2.24 2.89
N CYS A 124 -4.20 -0.97 3.30
CA CYS A 124 -4.99 -0.55 4.44
C CYS A 124 -6.49 -0.83 4.24
N ASN A 125 -7.02 -0.59 3.04
CA ASN A 125 -8.42 -0.86 2.72
C ASN A 125 -8.73 -2.37 2.75
N ARG A 126 -7.83 -3.20 2.22
CA ARG A 126 -7.96 -4.68 2.29
C ARG A 126 -7.94 -5.18 3.72
N THR A 127 -6.99 -4.72 4.53
CA THR A 127 -6.90 -5.07 5.95
C THR A 127 -8.15 -4.62 6.70
N ARG A 128 -8.67 -3.41 6.44
CA ARG A 128 -9.91 -2.93 7.04
C ARG A 128 -11.10 -3.80 6.66
N LYS A 129 -11.26 -4.14 5.37
CA LYS A 129 -12.33 -5.02 4.92
C LYS A 129 -12.26 -6.40 5.58
N LEU A 130 -11.06 -6.96 5.74
CA LEU A 130 -10.85 -8.23 6.42
C LEU A 130 -11.22 -8.12 7.91
N LYS A 131 -10.80 -7.04 8.58
CA LYS A 131 -11.17 -6.72 9.96
C LYS A 131 -12.69 -6.69 10.13
N ASP A 132 -13.39 -5.94 9.29
CA ASP A 132 -14.84 -5.78 9.36
C ASP A 132 -15.57 -7.12 9.12
N THR A 133 -15.07 -7.92 8.18
CA THR A 133 -15.60 -9.27 7.91
C THR A 133 -15.44 -10.20 9.11
N LEU A 134 -14.27 -10.18 9.77
CA LEU A 134 -14.01 -10.99 10.97
C LEU A 134 -14.88 -10.54 12.15
N ILE A 135 -15.05 -9.23 12.34
CA ILE A 135 -15.93 -8.68 13.38
C ILE A 135 -17.37 -9.15 13.14
N ALA A 136 -17.89 -9.01 11.91
CA ALA A 136 -19.24 -9.45 11.58
C ALA A 136 -19.44 -10.95 11.86
N PHE A 137 -18.49 -11.79 11.43
CA PHE A 137 -18.50 -13.22 11.71
C PHE A 137 -18.56 -13.51 13.22
N GLN A 138 -17.69 -12.88 14.01
CA GLN A 138 -17.62 -13.12 15.46
C GLN A 138 -18.89 -12.63 16.19
N VAL A 139 -19.47 -11.52 15.74
CA VAL A 139 -20.75 -10.99 16.28
C VAL A 139 -21.89 -11.96 15.98
N ASP A 140 -21.96 -12.51 14.78
CA ASP A 140 -23.01 -13.45 14.38
C ASP A 140 -22.89 -14.78 15.13
N GLU A 141 -21.68 -15.32 15.28
CA GLU A 141 -21.45 -16.50 16.11
C GLU A 141 -21.88 -16.25 17.57
N ASN A 142 -21.48 -15.12 18.15
CA ASN A 142 -21.84 -14.81 19.53
C ASN A 142 -23.36 -14.63 19.70
N ARG A 143 -24.03 -14.04 18.71
CA ARG A 143 -25.49 -13.90 18.69
C ARG A 143 -26.17 -15.27 18.66
N GLU A 144 -25.68 -16.21 17.87
CA GLU A 144 -26.30 -17.54 17.78
C GLU A 144 -26.06 -18.37 19.05
N LEU A 145 -24.87 -18.28 19.64
CA LEU A 145 -24.60 -18.88 20.95
C LEU A 145 -25.55 -18.33 22.04
N ASN A 146 -25.76 -17.02 22.10
CA ASN A 146 -26.69 -16.41 23.03
C ASN A 146 -28.13 -16.89 22.83
N LYS A 147 -28.61 -17.00 21.58
CA LYS A 147 -29.93 -17.61 21.31
C LYS A 147 -29.99 -19.06 21.80
N GLY A 148 -28.92 -19.83 21.63
CA GLY A 148 -28.83 -21.21 22.13
C GLY A 148 -28.94 -21.29 23.65
N ILE A 149 -28.28 -20.38 24.37
CA ILE A 149 -28.38 -20.27 25.83
C ILE A 149 -29.81 -19.94 26.25
N CYS A 150 -30.47 -18.97 25.59
CA CYS A 150 -31.87 -18.62 25.87
C CYS A 150 -32.80 -19.81 25.67
N ARG A 151 -32.70 -20.52 24.54
CA ARG A 151 -33.52 -21.73 24.27
C ARG A 151 -33.38 -22.77 25.39
N ARG A 152 -32.15 -23.01 25.86
CA ARG A 152 -31.89 -23.95 26.98
C ARG A 152 -32.48 -23.48 28.31
N TYR A 153 -32.50 -22.17 28.56
CA TYR A 153 -33.17 -21.61 29.75
C TYR A 153 -34.70 -21.75 29.64
N ASP A 154 -35.27 -21.50 28.47
CA ASP A 154 -36.70 -21.65 28.22
C ASP A 154 -37.15 -23.10 28.38
N GLU A 155 -36.37 -24.07 27.88
CA GLU A 155 -36.63 -25.50 28.08
C GLU A 155 -36.64 -25.91 29.56
N ILE A 156 -35.71 -25.36 30.35
CA ILE A 156 -35.67 -25.59 31.81
C ILE A 156 -36.91 -24.97 32.45
N ALA A 157 -37.23 -23.71 32.12
CA ALA A 157 -38.38 -23.00 32.67
C ALA A 157 -39.70 -23.71 32.35
N GLU A 158 -39.87 -24.19 31.12
CA GLU A 158 -41.05 -24.95 30.69
C GLU A 158 -41.14 -26.29 31.44
N THR A 159 -40.03 -27.02 31.56
CA THR A 159 -39.99 -28.31 32.25
C THR A 159 -40.32 -28.18 33.74
N VAL A 160 -39.80 -27.15 34.41
CA VAL A 160 -40.08 -26.88 35.84
C VAL A 160 -41.50 -26.37 36.07
N SER A 161 -42.11 -25.73 35.08
CA SER A 161 -43.48 -25.20 35.17
C SER A 161 -44.57 -26.27 34.96
N LYS A 162 -44.21 -27.46 34.47
CA LYS A 162 -45.17 -28.57 34.29
C LYS A 162 -45.59 -29.14 35.65
N THR A 163 -46.88 -29.21 35.89
CA THR A 163 -47.44 -29.88 37.08
C THR A 163 -47.44 -31.39 36.86
N PRO A 164 -46.70 -32.19 37.66
CA PRO A 164 -46.67 -33.64 37.51
C PRO A 164 -48.00 -34.27 37.95
N GLU A 165 -48.49 -35.26 37.21
CA GLU A 165 -49.79 -35.91 37.49
C GLU A 165 -49.66 -37.20 38.32
N ASN A 166 -48.46 -37.81 38.35
CA ASN A 166 -48.21 -39.06 39.07
C ASN A 166 -46.89 -39.03 39.88
N THR A 167 -46.75 -39.98 40.82
CA THR A 167 -45.59 -40.07 41.72
C THR A 167 -44.28 -40.32 40.97
N GLU A 168 -44.32 -41.03 39.84
CA GLU A 168 -43.14 -41.34 39.02
C GLU A 168 -42.60 -40.08 38.32
N GLU A 169 -43.47 -39.27 37.71
CA GLU A 169 -43.17 -37.97 37.13
C GLU A 169 -42.65 -36.98 38.16
N LEU A 170 -43.20 -37.00 39.38
CA LEU A 170 -42.78 -36.13 40.47
C LEU A 170 -41.34 -36.43 40.92
N VAL A 171 -40.98 -37.72 40.99
CA VAL A 171 -39.60 -38.17 41.28
C VAL A 171 -38.66 -37.83 40.12
N ALA A 172 -39.10 -38.01 38.87
CA ALA A 172 -38.32 -37.66 37.68
C ALA A 172 -38.04 -36.15 37.60
N LEU A 173 -39.04 -35.31 37.88
CA LEU A 173 -38.92 -33.86 37.93
C LEU A 173 -37.97 -33.40 39.03
N ASN A 174 -38.03 -34.01 40.23
CA ASN A 174 -37.11 -33.70 41.33
C ASN A 174 -35.65 -34.05 40.98
N LYS A 175 -35.43 -35.21 40.34
CA LYS A 175 -34.10 -35.61 39.84
C LYS A 175 -33.60 -34.66 38.74
N PHE A 176 -34.47 -34.23 37.84
CA PHE A 176 -34.14 -33.25 36.80
C PHE A 176 -33.81 -31.87 37.39
N LEU A 177 -34.56 -31.39 38.38
CA LEU A 177 -34.32 -30.13 39.09
C LEU A 177 -32.95 -30.12 39.76
N LYS A 178 -32.61 -31.17 40.52
CA LYS A 178 -31.27 -31.31 41.14
C LYS A 178 -30.16 -31.24 40.09
N LYS A 179 -30.28 -32.04 39.02
CA LYS A 179 -29.29 -32.06 37.94
C LYS A 179 -29.17 -30.72 37.21
N SER A 180 -30.30 -30.05 37.00
CA SER A 180 -30.34 -28.76 36.32
C SER A 180 -29.69 -27.66 37.15
N ILE A 181 -29.92 -27.62 38.46
CA ILE A 181 -29.31 -26.63 39.37
C ILE A 181 -27.81 -26.85 39.51
N GLU A 182 -27.38 -28.09 39.75
CA GLU A 182 -25.97 -28.39 40.06
C GLU A 182 -25.06 -28.31 38.83
N VAL A 183 -25.55 -28.71 37.65
CA VAL A 183 -24.70 -28.89 36.47
C VAL A 183 -25.12 -27.96 35.33
N THR A 184 -26.39 -28.00 34.92
CA THR A 184 -26.82 -27.33 33.69
C THR A 184 -26.80 -25.81 33.80
N ILE A 185 -27.35 -25.25 34.89
CA ILE A 185 -27.39 -23.80 35.14
C ILE A 185 -25.98 -23.26 35.38
N HIS A 186 -25.13 -23.98 36.11
CA HIS A 186 -23.76 -23.55 36.34
C HIS A 186 -22.97 -23.48 35.02
N LYS A 187 -23.16 -24.46 34.13
CA LYS A 187 -22.56 -24.45 32.79
C LYS A 187 -23.07 -23.28 31.95
N LEU A 188 -24.38 -23.04 31.95
CA LEU A 188 -24.99 -21.90 31.25
C LEU A 188 -24.45 -20.55 31.76
N LYS A 189 -24.23 -20.40 33.07
CA LYS A 189 -23.60 -19.18 33.63
C LYS A 189 -22.18 -18.96 33.13
N VAL A 190 -21.39 -20.02 32.98
CA VAL A 190 -20.04 -19.94 32.42
C VAL A 190 -20.09 -19.52 30.94
N GLU A 191 -20.98 -20.15 30.15
CA GLU A 191 -21.18 -19.80 28.73
C GLU A 191 -21.61 -18.32 28.56
N ILE A 192 -22.47 -17.79 29.45
CA ILE A 192 -22.85 -16.36 29.48
C ILE A 192 -21.63 -15.47 29.79
N GLY A 193 -20.80 -15.86 30.76
CA GLY A 193 -19.58 -15.12 31.09
C GLY A 193 -18.60 -15.05 29.92
N GLU A 194 -18.40 -16.16 29.21
CA GLU A 194 -17.58 -16.18 28.00
C GLU A 194 -18.14 -15.30 26.89
N ALA A 195 -19.46 -15.33 26.67
CA ALA A 195 -20.12 -14.49 25.67
C ALA A 195 -19.99 -13.00 25.99
N SER A 196 -20.02 -12.64 27.29
CA SER A 196 -19.80 -11.28 27.76
C SER A 196 -18.37 -10.81 27.48
N ASN A 197 -17.36 -11.63 27.82
CA ASN A 197 -15.96 -11.29 27.57
C ASN A 197 -15.65 -11.14 26.07
N ARG A 198 -16.27 -11.98 25.21
CA ARG A 198 -16.14 -11.85 23.75
C ARG A 198 -16.74 -10.55 23.23
N LEU A 199 -17.88 -10.12 23.78
CA LEU A 199 -18.52 -8.85 23.43
C LEU A 199 -17.70 -7.64 23.88
N GLU A 200 -17.14 -7.70 25.09
CA GLU A 200 -16.24 -6.66 25.62
C GLU A 200 -15.02 -6.49 24.73
N PHE A 201 -14.36 -7.61 24.36
CA PHE A 201 -13.28 -7.61 23.39
C PHE A 201 -13.71 -7.00 22.04
N LEU A 202 -14.87 -7.39 21.49
CA LEU A 202 -15.34 -6.83 20.23
C LEU A 202 -15.63 -5.33 20.32
N MET A 203 -16.15 -4.83 21.44
CA MET A 203 -16.40 -3.40 21.66
C MET A 203 -15.10 -2.59 21.67
N ASP A 204 -14.06 -3.10 22.33
CA ASP A 204 -12.76 -2.44 22.36
C ASP A 204 -12.12 -2.39 20.96
N PHE A 205 -12.22 -3.47 20.19
CA PHE A 205 -11.58 -3.55 18.86
C PHE A 205 -12.41 -2.95 17.72
N ALA A 206 -13.73 -2.86 17.85
CA ALA A 206 -14.60 -2.20 16.87
C ALA A 206 -14.54 -0.67 16.98
N THR A 207 -14.18 -0.13 18.15
CA THR A 207 -14.14 1.32 18.40
C THR A 207 -12.75 1.95 18.23
N LEU A 208 -11.69 1.14 18.10
CA LEU A 208 -10.34 1.62 17.81
C LEU A 208 -10.22 2.10 16.34
N PRO A 209 -9.80 3.36 16.10
CA PRO A 209 -9.71 3.98 14.77
C PRO A 209 -8.72 3.29 13.82
#